data_AF-A0A2D5MV35-F1
#
_entry.id   AF-A0A2D5MV35-F1
#
_cell.length_a   1.000
_cell.length_b   1.000
_cell.length_c   1.000
_cell.angle_alpha   90.00
_cell.angle_beta   90.00
_cell.angle_gamma   90.00
#
_symmetry.space_group_name_H-M   'P 1'
#
loop_
_entity.id
_entity.type
_entity.pdbx_description
1 polymer ?
#
loop_
_entity_poly.entity_id
_entity_poly.type
_entity_poly.pdbx_seq_one_letter_code
_entity_poly.pdbx_strand_id
1 'polypeptide(L)'
;MPNDILKTYVLPVIRYPLTDNVIHRAVERYFSPDLRRKNSVLQRFGKIENWDVSRVTNMSRMFLRARSFNQPLNDWDVSNVRDMNNMFSGARSFNQPLDKWDVSKVTNMIGMFHNARSFNQPLNNWNVSNVRDMSYMFNGATSFNQPLDTWDMSNVRNMINMFKKATSFNQPLNNWNGK
;
A
#
# COMPACT_ATOMS: atom_id res chain seq x y z
N MET A 1 -2.18 21.51 50.14
CA MET A 1 -2.94 20.45 49.44
C MET A 1 -2.32 20.30 48.06
N PRO A 2 -1.73 19.16 47.67
CA PRO A 2 -1.10 19.03 46.37
C PRO A 2 -2.17 18.94 45.27
N ASN A 3 -1.99 19.78 44.27
CA ASN A 3 -2.85 19.98 43.12
C ASN A 3 -2.90 18.71 42.27
N ASP A 4 -4.12 18.32 41.92
CA ASP A 4 -4.50 17.12 41.20
C ASP A 4 -3.83 17.11 39.80
N ILE A 5 -2.82 16.25 39.63
CA ILE A 5 -2.26 15.97 38.31
C ILE A 5 -3.35 15.22 37.54
N LEU A 6 -3.94 15.89 36.54
CA LEU A 6 -4.75 15.26 35.51
C LEU A 6 -3.96 14.09 34.91
N LYS A 7 -4.17 12.89 35.47
CA LYS A 7 -3.84 11.63 34.82
C LYS A 7 -4.78 11.55 33.62
N THR A 8 -4.29 11.98 32.46
CA THR A 8 -4.88 11.60 31.19
C THR A 8 -4.87 10.08 31.17
N TYR A 9 -6.02 9.48 31.45
CA TYR A 9 -6.25 8.06 31.27
C TYR A 9 -6.04 7.77 29.79
N VAL A 10 -4.83 7.35 29.43
CA VAL A 10 -4.56 6.76 28.12
C VAL A 10 -5.30 5.43 28.14
N LEU A 11 -6.56 5.45 27.71
CA LEU A 11 -7.33 4.24 27.50
C LEU A 11 -6.47 3.29 26.65
N PRO A 12 -6.42 1.98 26.97
CA PRO A 12 -5.67 1.03 26.17
C PRO A 12 -6.14 1.13 24.72
N VAL A 13 -5.19 1.25 23.79
CA VAL A 13 -5.47 1.19 22.35
C VAL A 13 -6.13 -0.16 22.09
N ILE A 14 -7.45 -0.17 21.91
CA ILE A 14 -8.15 -1.41 21.63
C ILE A 14 -7.83 -1.80 20.18
N ARG A 15 -6.84 -2.68 20.04
CA ARG A 15 -6.38 -3.22 18.76
C ARG A 15 -7.33 -4.33 18.32
N TYR A 16 -8.46 -3.93 17.75
CA TYR A 16 -9.22 -4.86 16.91
C TYR A 16 -8.67 -4.79 15.49
N PRO A 17 -8.49 -5.94 14.82
CA PRO A 17 -8.16 -5.94 13.41
C PRO A 17 -9.19 -5.14 12.62
N LEU A 18 -8.70 -4.28 11.74
CA LEU A 18 -9.51 -3.47 10.86
C LEU A 18 -10.21 -4.37 9.83
N THR A 19 -11.48 -4.08 9.55
CA THR A 19 -12.21 -4.65 8.41
C THR A 19 -12.17 -3.70 7.23
N ASP A 20 -12.52 -4.16 6.04
CA ASP A 20 -12.55 -3.34 4.81
C ASP A 20 -13.27 -1.99 5.01
N ASN A 21 -14.47 -2.01 5.59
CA ASN A 21 -15.24 -0.79 5.84
C ASN A 21 -14.62 0.13 6.90
N VAL A 22 -13.84 -0.41 7.84
CA VAL A 22 -13.22 0.39 8.91
C VAL A 22 -11.91 1.01 8.41
N ILE A 23 -11.10 0.25 7.66
CA ILE A 23 -9.81 0.77 7.17
C ILE A 23 -9.99 1.92 6.19
N HIS A 24 -10.91 1.84 5.22
CA HIS A 24 -11.14 2.93 4.27
C HIS A 24 -11.57 4.23 4.99
N ARG A 25 -12.46 4.13 5.99
CA ARG A 25 -12.87 5.29 6.80
C ARG A 25 -11.75 5.80 7.69
N ALA A 26 -10.91 4.91 8.23
CA ALA A 26 -9.76 5.31 9.04
C ALA A 26 -8.74 6.08 8.20
N VAL A 27 -8.46 5.62 6.98
CA VAL A 27 -7.56 6.31 6.03
C VAL A 27 -8.12 7.68 5.62
N GLU A 28 -9.41 7.74 5.25
CA GLU A 28 -10.07 9.01 4.90
C GLU A 28 -9.93 10.04 6.04
N ARG A 29 -10.18 9.61 7.28
CA ARG A 29 -10.06 10.48 8.46
C ARG A 29 -8.61 10.82 8.79
N TYR A 30 -7.66 9.91 8.55
CA TYR A 30 -6.23 10.13 8.76
C TYR A 30 -5.70 11.27 7.88
N PHE A 31 -6.16 11.36 6.63
CA PHE A 31 -5.79 12.44 5.69
C PHE A 31 -6.72 13.65 5.72
N SER A 32 -7.71 13.68 6.61
CA SER A 32 -8.64 14.80 6.71
C SER A 32 -7.94 16.08 7.16
N PRO A 33 -8.28 17.25 6.59
CA PRO A 33 -7.82 18.54 7.11
C PRO A 33 -8.41 18.86 8.49
N ASP A 34 -9.51 18.21 8.90
CA ASP A 34 -10.07 18.35 10.25
C ASP A 34 -9.23 17.54 11.26
N LEU A 35 -8.46 18.26 12.08
CA LEU A 35 -7.63 17.67 13.12
C LEU A 35 -8.42 16.80 14.10
N ARG A 36 -9.71 17.08 14.34
CA ARG A 36 -10.55 16.25 15.23
C ARG A 36 -10.73 14.85 14.65
N ARG A 37 -10.94 14.75 13.32
CA ARG A 37 -11.06 13.46 12.62
C ARG A 37 -9.75 12.69 12.68
N LYS A 38 -8.62 13.35 12.38
CA LYS A 38 -7.30 12.73 12.47
C LYS A 38 -6.97 12.26 13.89
N ASN A 39 -7.21 13.09 14.89
CA ASN A 39 -6.99 12.75 16.30
C ASN A 39 -7.87 11.58 16.76
N SER A 40 -9.11 11.48 16.28
CA SER A 40 -9.98 10.33 16.58
C SER A 40 -9.41 9.00 16.06
N VAL A 41 -8.74 9.01 14.90
CA VAL A 41 -8.05 7.84 14.35
C VAL A 41 -6.82 7.49 15.17
N LEU A 42 -6.01 8.49 15.52
CA LEU A 42 -4.80 8.29 16.32
C LEU A 42 -5.12 7.76 17.72
N GLN A 43 -6.18 8.25 18.37
CA GLN A 43 -6.64 7.75 19.67
C GLN A 43 -7.17 6.32 19.57
N ARG A 44 -7.87 5.99 18.49
CA ARG A 44 -8.54 4.69 18.35
C ARG A 44 -7.61 3.58 17.87
N PHE A 45 -6.76 3.86 16.89
CA PHE A 45 -5.96 2.86 16.19
C PHE A 45 -4.45 3.08 16.35
N GLY A 46 -4.04 4.20 16.97
CA GLY A 46 -2.64 4.57 17.04
C GLY A 46 -2.09 5.09 15.71
N LYS A 47 -0.76 5.11 15.62
CA LYS A 47 -0.05 5.48 14.40
C LYS A 47 -0.26 4.42 13.30
N ILE A 48 -0.24 4.85 12.04
CA ILE A 48 -0.65 4.02 10.89
C ILE A 48 0.20 2.76 10.72
N GLU A 49 1.48 2.81 11.08
CA GLU A 49 2.40 1.67 11.05
C GLU A 49 2.01 0.56 12.02
N ASN A 50 1.18 0.85 13.03
CA ASN A 50 0.74 -0.11 14.05
C ASN A 50 -0.67 -0.66 13.81
N TRP A 51 -1.32 -0.28 12.72
CA TRP A 51 -2.67 -0.74 12.42
C TRP A 51 -2.67 -2.25 12.15
N ASP A 52 -3.54 -2.97 12.85
CA ASP A 52 -3.79 -4.38 12.56
C ASP A 52 -4.71 -4.48 11.34
N VAL A 53 -4.13 -4.85 10.19
CA VAL A 53 -4.83 -4.99 8.91
C VAL A 53 -5.01 -6.45 8.51
N SER A 54 -4.74 -7.41 9.42
CA SER A 54 -4.73 -8.85 9.14
C SER A 54 -6.07 -9.41 8.62
N ARG A 55 -7.19 -8.70 8.84
CA ARG A 55 -8.54 -9.08 8.37
C ARG A 55 -8.99 -8.33 7.12
N VAL A 56 -8.18 -7.43 6.58
CA VAL A 56 -8.53 -6.63 5.40
C VAL A 56 -8.33 -7.47 4.14
N THR A 57 -9.34 -7.48 3.29
CA THR A 57 -9.32 -8.14 1.98
C THR A 57 -9.28 -7.14 0.81
N ASN A 58 -9.72 -5.90 1.06
CA ASN A 58 -9.75 -4.84 0.07
C ASN A 58 -8.93 -3.63 0.55
N MET A 59 -7.83 -3.33 -0.15
CA MET A 59 -7.00 -2.15 0.07
C MET A 59 -7.06 -1.16 -1.09
N SER A 60 -8.05 -1.32 -1.97
CA SER A 60 -8.18 -0.49 -3.16
C SER A 60 -8.26 0.98 -2.80
N ARG A 61 -7.48 1.81 -3.50
CA ARG A 61 -7.50 3.28 -3.41
C ARG A 61 -7.24 3.87 -2.02
N MET A 62 -6.73 3.13 -1.04
CA MET A 62 -6.50 3.63 0.32
C MET A 62 -5.66 4.92 0.33
N PHE A 63 -4.53 4.95 -0.38
CA PHE A 63 -3.62 6.10 -0.45
C PHE A 63 -3.71 6.84 -1.79
N LEU A 64 -4.84 6.72 -2.49
CA LEU A 64 -5.07 7.37 -3.78
C LEU A 64 -4.86 8.88 -3.64
N ARG A 65 -3.93 9.42 -4.42
CA ARG A 65 -3.54 10.84 -4.50
C ARG A 65 -3.04 11.42 -3.17
N ALA A 66 -2.63 10.59 -2.21
CA ALA A 66 -1.97 11.03 -0.98
C ALA A 66 -0.54 11.50 -1.28
N ARG A 67 -0.40 12.67 -1.94
CA ARG A 67 0.83 13.12 -2.61
C ARG A 67 2.07 13.07 -1.72
N SER A 68 1.93 13.45 -0.45
CA SER A 68 3.02 13.54 0.53
C SER A 68 3.11 12.31 1.45
N PHE A 69 2.32 11.27 1.23
CA PHE A 69 2.34 10.08 2.05
C PHE A 69 3.64 9.29 1.88
N ASN A 70 4.31 8.98 2.99
CA ASN A 70 5.56 8.23 3.03
C ASN A 70 5.78 7.55 4.39
N GLN A 71 4.70 7.08 5.04
CA GLN A 71 4.78 6.42 6.35
C GLN A 71 5.12 4.93 6.18
N PRO A 72 5.87 4.31 7.11
CA PRO A 72 6.26 2.92 6.99
C PRO A 72 5.04 1.99 7.12
N LEU A 73 4.93 1.02 6.21
CA LEU A 73 3.85 0.03 6.17
C LEU A 73 4.36 -1.41 6.09
N ASN A 74 5.69 -1.62 6.13
CA ASN A 74 6.29 -2.93 5.84
C ASN A 74 5.87 -4.01 6.86
N ASP A 75 5.51 -3.62 8.08
CA ASP A 75 5.08 -4.55 9.14
C ASP A 75 3.57 -4.88 9.09
N TRP A 76 2.83 -4.38 8.10
CA TRP A 76 1.44 -4.76 7.89
C TRP A 76 1.31 -6.20 7.40
N ASP A 77 0.48 -6.99 8.07
CA ASP A 77 0.05 -8.31 7.56
C ASP A 77 -1.00 -8.14 6.47
N VAL A 78 -0.56 -8.17 5.21
CA VAL A 78 -1.44 -8.09 4.03
C VAL A 78 -1.80 -9.45 3.43
N SER A 79 -1.52 -10.56 4.14
CA SER A 79 -1.66 -11.93 3.62
C SER A 79 -3.10 -12.34 3.27
N ASN A 80 -4.11 -11.56 3.66
CA ASN A 80 -5.51 -11.78 3.33
C ASN A 80 -6.05 -10.83 2.24
N VAL A 81 -5.24 -9.88 1.76
CA VAL A 81 -5.64 -8.90 0.75
C VAL A 81 -5.80 -9.57 -0.61
N ARG A 82 -6.89 -9.23 -1.29
CA ARG A 82 -7.24 -9.72 -2.64
C ARG A 82 -7.23 -8.61 -3.69
N ASP A 83 -7.47 -7.36 -3.28
CA ASP A 83 -7.54 -6.20 -4.17
C ASP A 83 -6.65 -5.05 -3.66
N MET A 84 -5.67 -4.64 -4.48
CA MET A 84 -4.76 -3.52 -4.25
C MET A 84 -4.87 -2.43 -5.35
N ASN A 85 -5.99 -2.41 -6.09
CA ASN A 85 -6.26 -1.47 -7.18
C ASN A 85 -6.00 -0.02 -6.74
N ASN A 86 -5.10 0.67 -7.45
CA ASN A 86 -4.77 2.07 -7.25
C ASN A 86 -4.38 2.44 -5.80
N MET A 87 -3.92 1.49 -4.98
CA MET A 87 -3.64 1.72 -3.56
C MET A 87 -2.72 2.92 -3.32
N PHE A 88 -1.64 3.07 -4.08
CA PHE A 88 -0.68 4.19 -4.01
C PHE A 88 -0.70 5.08 -5.26
N SER A 89 -1.75 5.01 -6.07
CA SER A 89 -1.86 5.80 -7.30
C SER A 89 -1.80 7.30 -6.99
N GLY A 90 -0.79 8.00 -7.49
CA GLY A 90 -0.53 9.42 -7.23
C GLY A 90 0.05 9.75 -5.85
N ALA A 91 0.46 8.75 -5.05
CA ALA A 91 1.24 8.96 -3.82
C ALA A 91 2.70 9.29 -4.17
N ARG A 92 2.91 10.53 -4.66
CA ARG A 92 4.15 10.93 -5.35
C ARG A 92 5.42 10.76 -4.49
N SER A 93 5.33 11.00 -3.19
CA SER A 93 6.46 10.91 -2.25
C SER A 93 6.66 9.53 -1.63
N PHE A 94 5.79 8.55 -1.90
CA PHE A 94 5.87 7.25 -1.26
C PHE A 94 7.08 6.46 -1.78
N ASN A 95 7.97 6.06 -0.86
CA ASN A 95 9.17 5.27 -1.14
C ASN A 95 9.58 4.43 0.08
N GLN A 96 8.60 3.83 0.77
CA GLN A 96 8.85 2.96 1.92
C GLN A 96 8.94 1.50 1.49
N PRO A 97 9.78 0.68 2.16
CA PRO A 97 9.91 -0.74 1.85
C PRO A 97 8.58 -1.48 2.04
N LEU A 98 8.34 -2.46 1.17
CA LEU A 98 7.16 -3.35 1.15
C LEU A 98 7.55 -4.82 0.94
N ASP A 99 8.83 -5.14 1.15
CA ASP A 99 9.44 -6.45 0.88
C ASP A 99 8.92 -7.57 1.80
N LYS A 100 8.35 -7.21 2.97
CA LYS A 100 7.74 -8.18 3.90
C LYS A 100 6.30 -8.56 3.56
N TRP A 101 5.68 -7.89 2.60
CA TRP A 101 4.29 -8.13 2.26
C TRP A 101 4.10 -9.47 1.55
N ASP A 102 3.25 -10.33 2.11
CA ASP A 102 2.73 -11.51 1.41
C ASP A 102 1.54 -11.10 0.52
N VAL A 103 1.82 -10.91 -0.77
CA VAL A 103 0.81 -10.57 -1.79
C VAL A 103 0.26 -11.80 -2.54
N SER A 104 0.53 -13.01 -2.05
CA SER A 104 0.21 -14.27 -2.77
C SER A 104 -1.28 -14.47 -3.05
N LYS A 105 -2.19 -13.82 -2.29
CA LYS A 105 -3.65 -13.90 -2.52
C LYS A 105 -4.20 -12.75 -3.37
N VAL A 106 -3.38 -11.77 -3.74
CA VAL A 106 -3.82 -10.60 -4.51
C VAL A 106 -4.13 -11.01 -5.94
N THR A 107 -5.27 -10.56 -6.45
CA THR A 107 -5.73 -10.85 -7.82
C THR A 107 -5.79 -9.61 -8.71
N ASN A 108 -5.80 -8.41 -8.12
CA ASN A 108 -5.94 -7.13 -8.80
C ASN A 108 -4.91 -6.11 -8.29
N MET A 109 -4.01 -5.67 -9.18
CA MET A 109 -2.97 -4.66 -8.91
C MET A 109 -3.02 -3.47 -9.90
N ILE A 110 -4.17 -3.26 -10.56
CA ILE A 110 -4.35 -2.17 -11.53
C ILE A 110 -3.89 -0.84 -10.93
N GLY A 111 -2.92 -0.20 -11.56
CA GLY A 111 -2.46 1.14 -11.20
C GLY A 111 -1.93 1.27 -9.77
N MET A 112 -1.53 0.19 -9.10
CA MET A 112 -1.13 0.22 -7.68
C MET A 112 -0.12 1.32 -7.37
N PHE A 113 0.88 1.52 -8.23
CA PHE A 113 1.92 2.57 -8.13
C PHE A 113 1.85 3.60 -9.27
N HIS A 114 0.70 3.75 -9.93
CA HIS A 114 0.51 4.71 -11.02
C HIS A 114 0.85 6.14 -10.55
N ASN A 115 1.82 6.81 -11.18
CA ASN A 115 2.36 8.12 -10.77
C ASN A 115 2.92 8.19 -9.32
N ALA A 116 3.30 7.06 -8.70
CA ALA A 116 4.09 7.04 -7.46
C ALA A 116 5.56 7.38 -7.80
N ARG A 117 5.80 8.65 -8.12
CA ARG A 117 7.02 9.12 -8.80
C ARG A 117 8.32 8.74 -8.08
N SER A 118 8.35 8.80 -6.75
CA SER A 118 9.52 8.50 -5.93
C SER A 118 9.71 7.02 -5.61
N PHE A 119 8.73 6.16 -5.92
CA PHE A 119 8.78 4.76 -5.52
C PHE A 119 9.87 3.99 -6.28
N ASN A 120 10.82 3.43 -5.54
CA ASN A 120 11.92 2.63 -6.07
C ASN A 120 12.40 1.58 -5.05
N GLN A 121 11.46 0.81 -4.49
CA GLN A 121 11.74 -0.23 -3.49
C GLN A 121 11.67 -1.63 -4.09
N PRO A 122 12.50 -2.58 -3.64
CA PRO A 122 12.55 -3.92 -4.21
C PRO A 122 11.23 -4.65 -4.00
N LEU A 123 10.72 -5.27 -5.07
CA LEU A 123 9.49 -6.07 -5.07
C LEU A 123 9.72 -7.50 -5.62
N ASN A 124 10.97 -7.89 -5.88
CA ASN A 124 11.31 -9.17 -6.52
C ASN A 124 10.94 -10.39 -5.67
N ASN A 125 10.68 -10.22 -4.37
CA ASN A 125 10.24 -11.31 -3.48
C ASN A 125 8.71 -11.52 -3.48
N TRP A 126 7.95 -10.65 -4.15
CA TRP A 126 6.49 -10.78 -4.20
C TRP A 126 6.06 -11.97 -5.05
N ASN A 127 5.24 -12.84 -4.46
CA ASN A 127 4.55 -13.87 -5.22
C ASN A 127 3.31 -13.29 -5.92
N VAL A 128 3.45 -12.95 -7.20
CA VAL A 128 2.37 -12.38 -8.03
C VAL A 128 1.61 -13.41 -8.87
N SER A 129 1.85 -14.71 -8.64
CA SER A 129 1.29 -15.78 -9.48
C SER A 129 -0.24 -15.83 -9.53
N ASN A 130 -0.96 -15.21 -8.59
CA ASN A 130 -2.43 -15.13 -8.61
C ASN A 130 -3.00 -13.84 -9.23
N VAL A 131 -2.13 -12.88 -9.59
CA VAL A 131 -2.56 -11.59 -10.14
C VAL A 131 -3.07 -11.77 -11.57
N ARG A 132 -4.23 -11.19 -11.86
CA ARG A 132 -4.87 -11.24 -13.18
C ARG A 132 -4.71 -9.94 -13.97
N ASP A 133 -4.60 -8.80 -13.28
CA ASP A 133 -4.52 -7.49 -13.91
C ASP A 133 -3.48 -6.59 -13.23
N MET A 134 -2.49 -6.15 -14.02
CA MET A 134 -1.42 -5.21 -13.65
C MET A 134 -1.41 -3.98 -14.57
N SER A 135 -2.53 -3.69 -15.24
CA SER A 135 -2.69 -2.51 -16.09
C SER A 135 -2.25 -1.26 -15.35
N TYR A 136 -1.41 -0.44 -15.99
CA TYR A 136 -0.93 0.83 -15.43
C TYR A 136 -0.14 0.73 -14.11
N MET A 137 0.23 -0.46 -13.62
CA MET A 137 0.79 -0.66 -12.27
C MET A 137 1.92 0.31 -11.92
N PHE A 138 2.87 0.54 -12.85
CA PHE A 138 3.99 1.46 -12.71
C PHE A 138 3.94 2.65 -13.68
N ASN A 139 2.79 2.92 -14.31
CA ASN A 139 2.70 3.99 -15.31
C ASN A 139 3.03 5.34 -14.64
N GLY A 140 4.05 6.04 -15.14
CA GLY A 140 4.52 7.30 -14.56
C GLY A 140 5.22 7.18 -13.20
N ALA A 141 5.57 5.98 -12.73
CA ALA A 141 6.48 5.76 -11.59
C ALA A 141 7.91 6.03 -12.04
N THR A 142 8.24 7.32 -12.22
CA THR A 142 9.43 7.77 -12.95
C THR A 142 10.75 7.27 -12.37
N SER A 143 10.84 7.04 -11.06
CA SER A 143 12.06 6.56 -10.39
C SER A 143 12.17 5.04 -10.27
N PHE A 144 11.12 4.28 -10.60
CA PHE A 144 11.12 2.84 -10.39
C PHE A 144 12.08 2.13 -11.36
N ASN A 145 13.07 1.43 -10.82
CA ASN A 145 14.04 0.65 -11.59
C ASN A 145 14.53 -0.59 -10.84
N GLN A 146 13.59 -1.35 -10.26
CA GLN A 146 13.90 -2.56 -9.49
C GLN A 146 13.66 -3.82 -10.32
N PRO A 147 14.48 -4.88 -10.14
CA PRO A 147 14.29 -6.13 -10.85
C PRO A 147 12.96 -6.78 -10.48
N LEU A 148 12.31 -7.39 -11.48
CA LEU A 148 11.03 -8.11 -11.38
C LEU A 148 11.10 -9.46 -12.11
N ASP A 149 12.31 -9.98 -12.31
CA ASP A 149 12.63 -11.14 -13.14
C ASP A 149 12.17 -12.48 -12.53
N THR A 150 11.82 -12.48 -11.24
CA THR A 150 11.29 -13.65 -10.51
C THR A 150 9.77 -13.77 -10.61
N TRP A 151 9.08 -12.73 -11.08
CA TRP A 151 7.62 -12.70 -11.13
C TRP A 151 7.07 -13.73 -12.09
N ASP A 152 6.15 -14.56 -11.61
CA ASP A 152 5.41 -15.51 -12.44
C ASP A 152 4.21 -14.80 -13.09
N MET A 153 4.32 -14.59 -14.41
CA MET A 153 3.34 -13.83 -15.20
C MET A 153 2.27 -14.72 -15.86
N SER A 154 2.28 -16.04 -15.61
CA SER A 154 1.42 -17.02 -16.29
C SER A 154 -0.08 -16.76 -16.16
N ASN A 155 -0.53 -16.15 -15.05
CA ASN A 155 -1.93 -15.82 -14.81
C ASN A 155 -2.34 -14.39 -15.16
N VAL A 156 -1.38 -13.52 -15.51
CA VAL A 156 -1.64 -12.11 -15.81
C VAL A 156 -2.29 -12.00 -17.20
N ARG A 157 -3.49 -11.42 -17.25
CA ARG A 157 -4.27 -11.26 -18.49
C ARG A 157 -4.16 -9.86 -19.09
N ASN A 158 -3.79 -8.87 -18.28
CA ASN A 158 -3.70 -7.49 -18.73
C ASN A 158 -2.52 -6.77 -18.07
N MET A 159 -1.64 -6.23 -18.92
CA MET A 159 -0.47 -5.42 -18.55
C MET A 159 -0.43 -4.10 -19.34
N ILE A 160 -1.57 -3.66 -19.87
CA ILE A 160 -1.61 -2.47 -20.73
C ILE A 160 -0.99 -1.28 -20.01
N ASN A 161 -0.06 -0.61 -20.70
CA ASN A 161 0.64 0.56 -20.19
C ASN A 161 1.37 0.36 -18.84
N MET A 162 1.66 -0.87 -18.40
CA MET A 162 2.25 -1.16 -17.08
C MET A 162 3.45 -0.26 -16.74
N PHE A 163 4.36 -0.05 -17.70
CA PHE A 163 5.55 0.80 -17.57
C PHE A 163 5.52 2.08 -18.41
N LYS A 164 4.35 2.47 -18.95
CA LYS A 164 4.25 3.71 -19.74
C LYS A 164 4.75 4.89 -18.89
N LYS A 165 5.66 5.71 -19.41
CA LYS A 165 6.27 6.84 -18.66
C LYS A 165 7.05 6.47 -17.38
N ALA A 166 7.35 5.19 -17.12
CA ALA A 166 8.30 4.79 -16.09
C ALA A 166 9.73 5.00 -16.61
N THR A 167 10.18 6.26 -16.67
CA THR A 167 11.36 6.68 -17.43
C THR A 167 12.68 6.08 -16.98
N SER A 168 12.82 5.70 -15.71
CA SER A 168 14.03 5.06 -15.20
C SER A 168 14.04 3.54 -15.38
N PHE A 169 12.91 2.91 -15.72
CA PHE A 169 12.82 1.45 -15.77
C PHE A 169 13.62 0.90 -16.95
N ASN A 170 14.66 0.12 -16.66
CA ASN A 170 15.56 -0.49 -17.65
C ASN A 170 15.93 -1.95 -17.32
N GLN A 171 15.12 -2.62 -16.51
CA GLN A 171 15.39 -3.98 -16.05
C GLN A 171 15.01 -5.03 -17.10
N PRO A 172 15.73 -6.17 -17.17
CA PRO A 172 15.39 -7.26 -18.08
C PRO A 172 14.04 -7.90 -17.70
N LEU A 173 13.20 -8.16 -18.70
CA LEU A 173 11.89 -8.83 -18.56
C LEU A 173 11.82 -10.15 -19.33
N ASN A 174 12.96 -10.71 -19.71
CA ASN A 174 13.04 -11.87 -20.60
C ASN A 174 12.35 -13.12 -20.02
N ASN A 175 12.29 -13.24 -18.69
CA ASN A 175 11.65 -14.36 -17.99
C ASN A 175 10.12 -14.30 -18.00
N TRP A 176 9.51 -13.18 -18.42
CA TRP A 176 8.05 -13.04 -18.46
C TRP A 176 7.41 -13.72 -19.66
N ASN A 177 8.18 -14.01 -20.71
CA ASN A 177 7.69 -14.57 -21.97
C ASN A 177 7.83 -16.10 -22.06
N GLY A 178 8.12 -16.80 -20.95
CA GLY A 178 8.68 -18.17 -20.99
C GLY A 178 8.09 -19.22 -20.03
N LYS A 179 6.78 -19.20 -19.74
CA LYS A 179 6.11 -20.30 -19.03
C LYS A 179 4.74 -20.61 -19.60
#